data_AF-A0AAU3L4H9-F1
#
_entry.id   AF-A0AAU3L4H9-F1
#
_cell.length_a   1.000
_cell.length_b   1.000
_cell.length_c   1.000
_cell.angle_alpha   90.00
_cell.angle_beta   90.00
_cell.angle_gamma   90.00
#
_symmetry.space_group_name_H-M   'P 1'
#
loop_
_entity.id
_entity.type
_entity.pdbx_description
1 polymer ?
#
loop_
_entity_poly.entity_id
_entity_poly.type
_entity_poly.pdbx_seq_one_letter_code
_entity_poly.pdbx_strand_id
1 'polypeptide(L)'
;MSVVIGLDADLSGVEWLAEKIGRRLHAVAGGWCGRHIARPCPKTAADGCYFCEDFQTDRQFLPIHLDTLARTRELQAGAEAAERPRAVAVNERLATAVEHVIARITDQDHDGLAPTLDAGDTGHQATERATDAG
;
A
#
# COMPACT_ATOMS: atom_id res chain seq x y z
N MET A 1 -19.29 7.60 33.34
CA MET A 1 -17.84 7.67 33.67
C MET A 1 -17.19 8.56 32.63
N SER A 2 -16.47 9.61 33.03
CA SER A 2 -15.71 10.46 32.11
C SER A 2 -14.23 10.13 32.26
N VAL A 3 -13.53 9.90 31.17
CA VAL A 3 -12.06 9.72 31.17
C VAL A 3 -11.43 11.09 31.03
N VAL A 4 -10.76 11.56 32.07
CA VAL A 4 -9.95 12.79 32.03
C VAL A 4 -8.54 12.40 31.60
N ILE A 5 -8.15 12.78 30.38
CA ILE A 5 -6.77 12.61 29.92
C ILE A 5 -5.95 13.77 30.51
N GLY A 6 -4.99 13.45 31.38
CA GLY A 6 -4.06 14.43 31.91
C GLY A 6 -3.12 14.94 30.81
N LEU A 7 -2.95 16.27 30.74
CA LEU A 7 -2.08 16.91 29.74
C LEU A 7 -0.58 16.63 29.96
N ASP A 8 -0.20 16.19 31.17
CA ASP A 8 1.15 15.76 31.55
C ASP A 8 1.38 14.24 31.37
N ALA A 9 0.67 13.60 30.44
CA ALA A 9 0.92 12.20 30.12
C ALA A 9 2.33 12.04 29.51
N ASP A 10 3.09 11.04 29.97
CA ASP A 10 4.45 10.75 29.52
C ASP A 10 4.51 10.54 27.99
N LEU A 11 4.91 11.59 27.27
CA LEU A 11 4.98 11.60 25.81
C LEU A 11 6.09 10.72 25.26
N SER A 12 7.03 10.23 26.08
CA SER A 12 8.11 9.36 25.61
C SER A 12 7.59 8.05 24.98
N GLY A 13 6.46 7.54 25.48
CA GLY A 13 5.75 6.41 24.87
C GLY A 13 5.14 6.73 23.50
N VAL A 14 4.69 7.97 23.31
CA VAL A 14 4.16 8.47 22.02
C VAL A 14 5.30 8.74 21.04
N GLU A 15 6.40 9.34 21.49
CA GLU A 15 7.59 9.58 20.67
C GLU A 15 8.24 8.26 20.23
N TRP A 16 8.42 7.29 21.15
CA TRP A 16 8.90 5.95 20.80
C TRP A 16 7.97 5.23 19.81
N LEU A 17 6.65 5.35 19.99
CA LEU A 17 5.68 4.78 19.07
C LEU A 17 5.74 5.46 17.70
N ALA A 18 5.81 6.79 17.65
CA ALA A 18 5.96 7.58 16.43
C ALA A 18 7.29 7.30 15.72
N GLU A 19 8.40 7.13 16.44
CA GLU A 19 9.70 6.75 15.89
C GLU A 19 9.68 5.31 15.34
N LYS A 20 8.96 4.39 16.00
CA LYS A 20 8.78 2.99 15.57
C LYS A 20 7.82 2.85 14.37
N ILE A 21 6.79 3.69 14.29
CA ILE A 21 5.90 3.83 13.14
C ILE A 21 6.65 4.52 11.99
N GLY A 22 7.42 5.59 12.27
CA GLY A 22 8.23 6.33 11.31
C GLY A 22 9.27 5.45 10.60
N ARG A 23 9.99 4.61 11.36
CA ARG A 23 10.88 3.57 10.80
C ARG A 23 10.17 2.53 9.92
N ARG A 24 8.84 2.43 9.99
CA ARG A 24 8.00 1.55 9.14
C ARG A 24 7.36 2.31 7.97
N LEU A 25 7.15 3.62 8.14
CA LEU A 25 6.82 4.59 7.09
C LEU A 25 8.03 4.98 6.23
N HIS A 26 9.25 4.64 6.64
CA HIS A 26 10.41 4.45 5.76
C HIS A 26 10.25 3.23 4.82
N ALA A 27 9.03 2.95 4.39
CA ALA A 27 8.82 2.38 3.07
C ALA A 27 9.39 3.36 2.02
N VAL A 28 9.67 2.84 0.83
CA VAL A 28 9.94 3.70 -0.34
C VAL A 28 8.82 4.72 -0.46
N ALA A 29 9.13 5.96 -0.86
CA ALA A 29 8.21 7.10 -0.86
C ALA A 29 6.84 6.86 -1.55
N GLY A 30 6.71 5.78 -2.33
CA GLY A 30 5.45 5.27 -2.86
C GLY A 30 4.88 4.05 -2.13
N GLY A 31 4.67 4.04 -0.80
CA GLY A 31 3.96 2.95 -0.13
C GLY A 31 4.14 2.84 1.39
N TRP A 32 3.79 1.68 1.95
CA TRP A 32 3.93 1.33 3.38
C TRP A 32 4.30 -0.16 3.60
N CYS A 33 4.73 -0.52 4.81
CA CYS A 33 5.08 -1.91 5.16
C CYS A 33 3.99 -2.59 6.02
N GLY A 34 3.27 -3.55 5.43
CA GLY A 34 2.18 -4.30 6.06
C GLY A 34 2.59 -5.36 7.09
N ARG A 35 3.89 -5.63 7.25
CA ARG A 35 4.41 -6.58 8.25
C ARG A 35 4.02 -6.16 9.67
N HIS A 36 3.86 -7.11 10.60
CA HIS A 36 3.59 -6.81 12.01
C HIS A 36 4.69 -5.99 12.72
N ILE A 37 4.32 -5.06 13.60
CA ILE A 37 5.24 -4.11 14.29
C ILE A 37 6.28 -4.77 15.19
N ALA A 38 6.01 -5.96 15.73
CA ALA A 38 6.97 -6.73 16.53
C ALA A 38 7.99 -7.52 15.70
N ARG A 39 7.84 -7.58 14.36
CA ARG A 39 8.80 -8.26 13.47
C ARG A 39 9.67 -7.20 12.76
N PRO A 40 11.01 -7.22 12.96
CA PRO A 40 11.90 -6.28 12.27
C PRO A 40 11.92 -6.53 10.76
N CYS A 41 12.32 -5.50 10.01
CA CYS A 41 12.53 -5.61 8.58
C CYS A 41 13.92 -6.20 8.30
N PRO A 42 14.05 -7.25 7.44
CA PRO A 42 15.34 -7.80 7.04
C PRO A 42 15.98 -7.02 5.87
N LYS A 43 15.27 -6.04 5.29
CA LYS A 43 15.79 -5.19 4.21
C LYS A 43 16.66 -4.09 4.81
N THR A 44 17.85 -3.92 4.25
CA THR A 44 18.85 -2.92 4.67
C THR A 44 18.83 -1.64 3.84
N ALA A 45 18.17 -1.66 2.69
CA ALA A 45 18.05 -0.54 1.75
C ALA A 45 16.60 -0.41 1.26
N ALA A 46 16.20 0.81 0.87
CA ALA A 46 14.81 1.16 0.57
C ALA A 46 14.28 0.46 -0.70
N ASP A 47 15.08 0.43 -1.76
CA ASP A 47 14.82 -0.33 -3.00
C ASP A 47 14.48 -1.82 -2.73
N GLY A 48 15.02 -2.38 -1.64
CA GLY A 48 14.67 -3.70 -1.14
C GLY A 48 13.18 -3.96 -0.90
N CYS A 49 12.35 -2.91 -0.74
CA CYS A 49 10.90 -3.00 -0.61
C CYS A 49 10.20 -3.50 -1.89
N TYR A 50 10.70 -3.16 -3.08
CA TYR A 50 10.14 -3.67 -4.35
C TYR A 50 10.25 -5.21 -4.48
N PHE A 51 11.10 -5.83 -3.66
CA PHE A 51 11.27 -7.28 -3.55
C PHE A 51 10.71 -7.84 -2.22
N CYS A 52 9.70 -7.21 -1.63
CA CYS A 52 9.15 -7.59 -0.32
C CYS A 52 7.65 -7.90 -0.42
N GLU A 53 7.25 -9.09 0.00
CA GLU A 53 5.83 -9.52 0.08
C GLU A 53 4.97 -8.63 1.00
N ASP A 54 5.58 -8.02 2.02
CA ASP A 54 4.90 -7.11 2.94
C ASP A 54 4.83 -5.66 2.43
N PHE A 55 5.37 -5.37 1.24
CA PHE A 55 5.28 -4.02 0.66
C PHE A 55 3.89 -3.79 0.10
N GLN A 56 3.23 -2.75 0.63
CA GLN A 56 1.90 -2.34 0.23
C GLN A 56 1.98 -0.96 -0.40
N THR A 57 1.21 -0.77 -1.47
CA THR A 57 1.10 0.49 -2.20
C THR A 57 -0.16 0.43 -3.06
N ASP A 58 -0.65 1.60 -3.45
CA ASP A 58 -1.87 1.85 -4.20
C ASP A 58 -1.64 2.91 -5.30
N ARG A 59 -2.70 3.20 -6.07
CA ARG A 59 -2.63 4.05 -7.27
C ARG A 59 -2.25 5.51 -6.99
N GLN A 60 -2.40 6.04 -5.77
CA GLN A 60 -1.96 7.41 -5.45
C GLN A 60 -0.43 7.56 -5.56
N PHE A 61 0.30 6.45 -5.38
CA PHE A 61 1.76 6.38 -5.47
C PHE A 61 2.28 6.04 -6.88
N LEU A 62 1.39 5.79 -7.85
CA LEU A 62 1.75 5.48 -9.24
C LEU A 62 2.77 6.48 -9.86
N PRO A 63 2.66 7.81 -9.67
CA PRO A 63 3.65 8.76 -10.18
C PRO A 63 5.07 8.52 -9.64
N ILE A 64 5.19 8.09 -8.38
CA ILE A 64 6.47 7.81 -7.72
C ILE A 64 7.08 6.51 -8.25
N HIS A 65 6.26 5.50 -8.55
CA HIS A 65 6.73 4.27 -9.18
C HIS A 65 7.17 4.50 -10.63
N LEU A 66 6.47 5.34 -11.39
CA LEU A 66 6.87 5.73 -12.75
C LEU A 66 8.21 6.51 -12.76
N ASP A 67 8.39 7.47 -11.84
CA ASP A 67 9.67 8.17 -11.65
C ASP A 67 10.79 7.22 -11.20
N THR A 68 10.50 6.27 -10.30
CA THR A 68 11.46 5.23 -9.90
C THR A 68 11.89 4.42 -11.13
N LEU A 69 10.94 3.93 -11.93
CA LEU A 69 11.24 3.12 -13.12
C LEU A 69 12.07 3.89 -14.15
N ALA A 70 11.74 5.15 -14.40
CA ALA A 70 12.51 6.02 -15.29
C ALA A 70 13.97 6.14 -14.84
N ARG A 71 14.20 6.51 -13.57
CA ARG A 71 15.55 6.63 -12.99
C ARG A 71 16.31 5.30 -13.00
N THR A 72 15.66 4.18 -12.70
CA THR A 72 16.30 2.87 -12.75
C THR A 72 16.75 2.52 -14.18
N ARG A 73 15.95 2.84 -15.20
CA ARG A 73 16.32 2.63 -16.62
C ARG A 73 17.44 3.58 -17.07
N GLU A 74 17.46 4.83 -16.62
CA GLU A 74 18.58 5.76 -16.85
C GLU A 74 19.90 5.24 -16.24
N LEU A 75 19.84 4.74 -15.00
CA LEU A 75 20.97 4.11 -14.32
C LEU A 75 21.42 2.81 -15.01
N GLN A 76 20.48 2.05 -15.59
CA GLN A 76 20.80 0.88 -16.40
C GLN A 76 21.56 1.27 -17.68
N ALA A 77 21.03 2.21 -18.47
CA ALA A 77 21.67 2.68 -19.69
C ALA A 77 23.07 3.28 -19.42
N GLY A 78 23.23 4.03 -18.32
CA GLY A 78 24.54 4.52 -17.87
C GLY A 78 25.50 3.41 -17.44
N ALA A 79 25.00 2.30 -16.90
CA ALA A 79 25.81 1.13 -16.57
C ALA A 79 26.17 0.28 -17.80
N GLU A 80 25.29 0.20 -18.80
CA GLU A 80 25.54 -0.44 -20.11
C GLU A 80 26.63 0.31 -20.88
N ALA A 81 26.49 1.64 -21.03
CA ALA A 81 27.48 2.48 -21.70
C ALA A 81 28.85 2.52 -20.98
N ALA A 82 28.90 2.17 -19.69
CA ALA A 82 30.12 2.05 -18.90
C ALA A 82 30.65 0.60 -18.79
N GLU A 83 30.04 -0.36 -19.49
CA GLU A 83 30.41 -1.79 -19.46
C GLU A 83 30.44 -2.40 -18.04
N ARG A 84 29.44 -2.08 -17.20
CA ARG A 84 29.35 -2.50 -15.79
C ARG A 84 28.28 -3.59 -15.61
N PRO A 85 28.49 -4.85 -16.04
CA PRO A 85 27.43 -5.87 -16.15
C PRO A 85 26.71 -6.16 -14.82
N ARG A 86 27.41 -6.10 -13.68
CA ARG A 86 26.79 -6.24 -12.36
C ARG A 86 25.79 -5.12 -12.04
N ALA A 87 26.07 -3.89 -12.47
CA ALA A 87 25.16 -2.76 -12.26
C ALA A 87 23.96 -2.82 -13.21
N VAL A 88 24.18 -3.25 -14.47
CA VAL A 88 23.10 -3.54 -15.43
C VAL A 88 22.12 -4.56 -14.85
N ALA A 89 22.60 -5.73 -14.44
CA ALA A 89 21.74 -6.81 -13.90
C ALA A 89 21.01 -6.43 -12.59
N VAL A 90 21.57 -5.53 -11.77
CA VAL A 90 20.90 -5.01 -10.58
C VAL A 90 19.78 -4.03 -10.95
N ASN A 91 20.04 -3.11 -11.88
CA ASN A 91 19.04 -2.15 -12.34
C ASN A 91 17.91 -2.82 -13.14
N GLU A 92 18.23 -3.76 -14.03
CA GLU A 92 17.26 -4.57 -14.77
C GLU A 92 16.31 -5.29 -13.82
N ARG A 93 16.86 -5.99 -12.80
CA ARG A 93 16.06 -6.68 -11.79
C ARG A 93 15.16 -5.72 -10.99
N LEU A 94 15.63 -4.50 -10.69
CA LEU A 94 14.83 -3.48 -10.00
C LEU A 94 13.73 -2.94 -10.92
N ALA A 95 14.03 -2.63 -12.18
CA ALA A 95 13.04 -2.17 -13.17
C ALA A 95 11.88 -3.17 -13.29
N THR A 96 12.19 -4.46 -13.48
CA THR A 96 11.19 -5.54 -13.53
C THR A 96 10.30 -5.60 -12.28
N ALA A 97 10.87 -5.36 -11.09
CA ALA A 97 10.09 -5.36 -9.84
C ALA A 97 9.19 -4.11 -9.70
N VAL A 98 9.67 -2.93 -10.13
CA VAL A 98 8.87 -1.70 -10.16
C VAL A 98 7.74 -1.82 -11.19
N GLU A 99 8.01 -2.39 -12.36
CA GLU A 99 7.00 -2.70 -13.39
C GLU A 99 5.90 -3.63 -12.85
N HIS A 100 6.27 -4.68 -12.11
CA HIS A 100 5.31 -5.58 -11.47
C HIS A 100 4.42 -4.86 -10.45
N VAL A 101 4.97 -3.91 -9.69
CA VAL A 101 4.19 -3.07 -8.77
C VAL A 101 3.24 -2.14 -9.53
N ILE A 102 3.71 -1.51 -10.61
CA ILE A 102 2.89 -0.62 -11.47
C ILE A 102 1.72 -1.38 -12.10
N ALA A 103 1.97 -2.58 -12.65
CA ALA A 103 0.93 -3.43 -13.22
C ALA A 103 -0.13 -3.76 -12.15
N ARG A 104 0.30 -4.30 -11.00
CA ARG A 104 -0.58 -4.65 -9.88
C ARG A 104 -1.51 -3.49 -9.47
N ILE A 105 -0.98 -2.29 -9.23
CA ILE A 105 -1.80 -1.14 -8.80
C ILE A 105 -2.62 -0.49 -9.92
N THR A 106 -2.42 -0.90 -11.18
CA THR A 106 -3.23 -0.45 -12.32
C THR A 106 -4.34 -1.45 -12.62
N ASP A 107 -4.05 -2.75 -12.52
CA ASP A 107 -4.99 -3.84 -12.78
C ASP A 107 -6.00 -4.03 -11.64
N GLN A 108 -5.62 -3.76 -10.38
CA GLN A 108 -6.52 -3.85 -9.22
C GLN A 108 -7.78 -2.96 -9.33
N ASP A 109 -7.76 -1.91 -10.16
CA ASP A 109 -8.91 -1.04 -10.39
C ASP A 109 -9.90 -1.62 -11.43
N HIS A 110 -9.54 -2.65 -12.20
CA HIS A 110 -10.48 -3.36 -13.07
C HIS A 110 -11.38 -4.33 -12.30
N ASP A 111 -10.92 -4.82 -11.15
CA ASP A 111 -11.69 -5.68 -10.24
C ASP A 111 -12.42 -4.89 -9.12
N GLY A 112 -12.21 -3.57 -9.08
CA GLY A 112 -12.71 -2.66 -8.04
C GLY A 112 -14.19 -2.33 -8.15
N LEU A 113 -15.05 -3.22 -7.65
CA LEU A 113 -16.47 -3.00 -7.31
C LEU A 113 -17.24 -2.07 -8.28
N ALA A 114 -17.79 -2.64 -9.36
CA ALA A 114 -18.86 -1.97 -10.10
C ALA A 114 -19.95 -1.52 -9.10
N PRO A 115 -20.35 -0.24 -9.09
CA PRO A 115 -21.38 0.21 -8.17
C PRO A 115 -22.68 -0.50 -8.51
N THR A 116 -23.17 -1.33 -7.58
CA THR A 116 -24.54 -1.82 -7.62
C THR A 116 -25.44 -0.61 -7.47
N LEU A 117 -25.88 -0.06 -8.61
CA LEU A 117 -26.89 0.98 -8.64
C LEU A 117 -28.15 0.41 -7.98
N ASP A 118 -28.45 0.90 -6.78
CA ASP A 118 -29.71 0.62 -6.09
C ASP A 118 -30.87 1.18 -6.92
N ALA A 119 -31.35 0.36 -7.86
CA ALA A 119 -32.64 0.52 -8.48
C ALA A 119 -33.70 0.12 -7.44
N GLY A 120 -34.04 1.07 -6.57
CA GLY A 120 -35.10 0.86 -5.58
C GLY A 120 -36.45 0.67 -6.27
N ASP A 121 -37.26 -0.26 -5.74
CA ASP A 121 -38.70 -0.21 -5.88
C ASP A 121 -39.35 -0.20 -4.49
N THR A 122 -39.99 0.92 -4.17
CA THR A 122 -40.75 1.11 -2.93
C THR A 122 -42.23 0.82 -3.19
N GLY A 123 -42.54 -0.47 -3.34
CA GLY A 123 -43.93 -0.97 -3.45
C GLY A 123 -44.67 -0.94 -2.11
N HIS A 124 -45.84 -0.32 -2.06
CA HIS A 124 -46.55 0.03 -0.82
C HIS A 124 -47.79 -0.83 -0.54
N GLN A 125 -47.78 -1.50 0.63
CA GLN A 125 -48.91 -1.93 1.49
C GLN A 125 -50.03 -2.89 1.04
N ALA A 126 -50.43 -3.70 2.04
CA ALA A 126 -51.77 -4.28 2.31
C ALA A 126 -52.29 -5.41 1.40
N THR A 127 -53.08 -6.39 1.87
CA THR A 127 -53.63 -6.70 3.22
C THR A 127 -53.10 -8.08 3.71
N GLU A 128 -53.52 -8.78 4.79
CA GLU A 128 -54.55 -8.57 5.83
C GLU A 128 -54.16 -9.28 7.17
N ARG A 129 -55.11 -9.87 7.89
CA ARG A 129 -54.92 -10.81 9.02
C ARG A 129 -56.00 -11.90 9.02
N ALA A 130 -55.65 -13.02 9.65
CA ALA A 130 -56.53 -13.99 10.33
C ALA A 130 -57.44 -14.92 9.50
N THR A 131 -57.21 -16.22 9.68
CA THR A 131 -58.24 -17.18 10.14
C THR A 131 -57.56 -18.28 10.95
N ASP A 132 -57.89 -18.38 12.24
CA ASP A 132 -57.66 -19.56 13.06
C ASP A 132 -58.74 -19.59 14.17
N ALA A 133 -59.80 -20.38 13.95
CA ALA A 133 -60.87 -20.76 14.89
C ALA A 133 -61.93 -21.60 14.15
N GLY A 134 -62.13 -22.85 14.58
CA GLY A 134 -63.11 -23.79 14.00
C GLY A 134 -62.90 -25.20 14.51
#